data_AF-A0A924R427-F1
#
_entry.id   AF-A0A924R427-F1
#
_cell.length_a   1.000
_cell.length_b   1.000
_cell.length_c   1.000
_cell.angle_alpha   90.00
_cell.angle_beta   90.00
_cell.angle_gamma   90.00
#
_symmetry.space_group_name_H-M   'P 1'
#
loop_
_entity.id
_entity.type
_entity.pdbx_description
1 polymer ?
#
loop_
_entity_poly.entity_id
_entity_poly.type
_entity_poly.pdbx_seq_one_letter_code
_entity_poly.pdbx_strand_id
1 'polypeptide(L)' 'MKINLRKTGNSRGLLISAPMLAACEITDEVELTIEEGGLIVAPVKPAREGWLDHYDPANDKAIWPESSNLSSVTQ' A
#
# COMPACT_ATOMS: atom_id res chain seq x y z
N MET A 1 24.80 -11.35 0.97
CA MET A 1 24.29 -12.56 1.66
C MET A 1 23.86 -13.58 0.60
N LYS A 2 24.10 -14.87 0.81
CA LYS A 2 23.53 -15.94 -0.03
C LYS A 2 22.64 -16.80 0.85
N ILE A 3 21.42 -17.08 0.41
CA ILE A 3 20.47 -17.96 1.09
C ILE A 3 19.99 -19.04 0.14
N ASN A 4 19.67 -20.20 0.68
CA ASN A 4 19.11 -21.30 -0.09
C ASN A 4 17.58 -21.19 -0.14
N LEU A 5 17.01 -21.66 -1.24
CA LEU A 5 15.58 -21.85 -1.38
C LEU A 5 15.13 -23.11 -0.64
N ARG A 6 14.02 -23.02 0.09
CA ARG A 6 13.39 -24.16 0.75
C ARG A 6 12.22 -24.65 -0.09
N LYS A 7 12.10 -25.96 -0.31
CA LYS A 7 10.95 -26.55 -0.99
C LYS A 7 9.71 -26.54 -0.09
N THR A 8 8.58 -26.11 -0.65
CA THR A 8 7.25 -26.15 -0.04
C THR A 8 6.27 -26.70 -1.07
N GLY A 9 5.98 -28.01 -1.04
CA GLY A 9 5.17 -28.65 -2.09
C GLY A 9 5.79 -28.49 -3.48
N ASN A 10 5.04 -27.90 -4.42
CA ASN A 10 5.51 -27.58 -5.78
C ASN A 10 6.16 -26.18 -5.88
N SER A 11 6.26 -25.44 -4.77
CA SER A 11 6.88 -24.12 -4.75
C SER A 11 8.20 -24.13 -3.97
N ARG A 12 8.89 -22.99 -4.01
CA ARG A 12 10.11 -22.72 -3.26
C ARG A 12 9.98 -21.39 -2.53
N GLY A 13 10.38 -21.34 -1.27
CA GLY A 13 10.38 -20.13 -0.44
C GLY A 13 11.79 -19.66 -0.09
N LEU A 14 11.93 -18.36 0.16
CA LEU A 14 13.09 -17.75 0.80
C LEU A 14 12.82 -17.66 2.31
N LEU A 15 13.78 -18.07 3.15
CA LEU A 15 13.71 -17.79 4.59
C LEU A 15 14.35 -16.43 4.86
N ILE A 16 13.53 -15.44 5.18
CA ILE A 16 13.97 -14.07 5.50
C ILE A 16 14.14 -13.96 7.02
N SER A 17 15.30 -13.47 7.46
CA SER A 17 15.57 -13.31 8.89
C SER A 17 14.69 -12.21 9.52
N ALA A 18 14.32 -12.35 10.79
CA ALA A 18 13.54 -11.34 11.51
C ALA A 18 14.15 -9.93 11.44
N PRO A 19 15.48 -9.72 11.54
CA PRO A 19 16.07 -8.40 11.35
C PRO A 19 15.82 -7.79 9.96
N MET A 20 15.77 -8.60 8.90
CA MET A 20 15.47 -8.12 7.55
C MET A 20 14.00 -7.79 7.37
N LEU A 21 13.10 -8.60 7.92
CA LEU A 21 11.66 -8.29 7.93
C LEU A 21 11.39 -6.95 8.63
N ALA A 22 11.98 -6.75 9.81
CA ALA A 22 11.87 -5.51 10.56
C ALA A 22 12.46 -4.31 9.81
N ALA A 23 13.65 -4.45 9.21
CA ALA A 23 14.29 -3.37 8.45
C ALA A 23 13.51 -2.96 7.20
N CYS A 24 12.70 -3.86 6.64
CA CYS A 24 11.84 -3.61 5.48
C CYS A 24 10.39 -3.31 5.85
N GLU A 25 10.05 -3.22 7.15
CA GLU A 25 8.68 -3.03 7.63
C GLU A 25 7.69 -4.09 7.08
N ILE A 26 8.18 -5.31 6.84
CA ILE A 26 7.38 -6.43 6.35
C ILE A 26 6.75 -7.13 7.55
N THR A 27 5.42 -7.27 7.52
CA THR A 27 4.63 -8.03 8.48
C THR A 27 4.17 -9.35 7.85
N ASP A 28 2.90 -9.44 7.49
CA ASP A 28 2.23 -10.68 7.11
C ASP A 28 2.16 -10.87 5.59
N GLU A 29 2.16 -9.76 4.83
CA GLU A 29 1.97 -9.78 3.38
C GLU A 29 3.04 -8.96 2.65
N VAL A 30 3.39 -9.44 1.45
CA VAL A 30 4.34 -8.80 0.53
C VAL A 30 3.81 -8.84 -0.89
N GLU A 31 4.13 -7.79 -1.64
CA GLU A 31 3.96 -7.75 -3.09
C GLU A 31 5.23 -8.32 -3.76
N LEU A 32 5.04 -9.13 -4.81
CA LEU A 32 6.13 -9.71 -5.59
C LEU A 32 6.05 -9.20 -7.04
N THR A 33 7.09 -8.51 -7.49
CA THR A 33 7.23 -8.06 -8.89
C THR A 33 8.49 -8.64 -9.53
N ILE A 34 8.47 -8.83 -10.85
CA ILE A 34 9.65 -9.23 -11.62
C ILE A 34 10.13 -8.01 -12.38
N GLU A 35 11.33 -7.53 -12.05
CA GLU A 35 11.95 -6.36 -12.66
C GLU A 35 13.38 -6.71 -13.04
N GLU A 36 13.75 -6.45 -14.29
CA GLU A 36 15.11 -6.67 -14.81
C GLU A 36 15.66 -8.10 -14.58
N GLY A 37 14.78 -9.09 -14.55
CA GLY A 37 15.13 -10.49 -14.27
C GLY A 37 15.38 -10.80 -12.79
N GLY A 38 15.18 -9.83 -11.90
CA GLY A 38 15.13 -9.99 -10.45
C GLY A 38 13.70 -10.14 -9.93
N LEU A 39 13.57 -10.78 -8.76
CA LEU A 39 12.33 -10.81 -7.99
C LEU A 39 12.42 -9.73 -6.91
N ILE A 40 11.59 -8.70 -7.01
CA ILE A 40 11.47 -7.64 -6.00
C ILE A 40 10.39 -8.05 -5.00
N VAL A 41 10.70 -7.92 -3.71
CA VAL A 41 9.79 -8.19 -2.60
C VAL A 41 9.60 -6.89 -1.84
N ALA A 42 8.37 -6.40 -1.78
CA ALA A 42 8.04 -5.15 -1.09
C ALA A 42 6.94 -5.38 -0.05
N PRO A 43 6.95 -4.65 1.08
CA PRO A 43 5.83 -4.69 2.02
C PRO A 43 4.55 -4.19 1.33
N VAL A 44 3.42 -4.82 1.62
CA VAL A 44 2.12 -4.28 1.24
C VAL A 44 1.77 -3.16 2.22
N LYS A 45 1.69 -1.92 1.73
CA LYS A 45 1.18 -0.79 2.53
C LYS A 45 -0.25 -0.49 2.11
N PRO A 46 -1.25 -0.59 3.01
CA PRO A 46 -2.61 -0.22 2.68
C PRO A 46 -2.65 1.22 2.17
N ALA A 47 -3.36 1.43 1.05
CA ALA A 47 -3.59 2.77 0.56
C ALA A 47 -4.30 3.59 1.67
N ARG A 48 -3.70 4.71 2.04
CA ARG A 48 -4.21 5.63 3.08
C ARG A 48 -4.19 5.06 4.51
N GLU A 49 -3.29 4.12 4.80
CA GLU A 49 -2.99 3.75 6.19
C GLU A 49 -2.63 5.00 6.99
N GLY A 50 -3.31 5.21 8.12
CA GLY A 50 -3.13 6.37 8.99
C GLY A 50 -3.66 7.71 8.47
N TRP A 51 -4.25 7.77 7.27
CA TRP A 51 -4.73 9.04 6.69
C TRP A 51 -5.83 9.68 7.53
N LEU A 52 -6.75 8.88 8.06
CA LEU A 52 -7.90 9.37 8.84
C LEU A 52 -7.64 9.46 10.35
N ASP A 53 -6.46 9.09 10.83
CA ASP A 53 -6.16 9.03 12.28
C ASP A 53 -6.30 10.39 12.98
N HIS A 54 -6.19 11.47 12.21
CA HIS A 54 -6.35 12.85 12.67
C HIS A 54 -7.44 13.61 11.92
N TYR A 55 -8.27 12.91 11.14
CA TYR A 55 -9.39 13.53 10.46
C TYR A 55 -10.51 13.84 11.47
N ASP A 56 -10.87 15.12 11.56
CA ASP A 56 -11.99 15.59 12.35
C ASP A 56 -13.11 16.10 11.42
N PRO A 57 -14.20 15.32 11.25
CA PRO A 57 -15.35 15.74 10.45
C PRO A 57 -15.95 17.07 10.91
N ALA A 58 -15.82 17.43 12.19
CA ALA A 58 -16.37 18.69 12.71
C ALA A 58 -15.63 19.92 12.16
N ASN A 59 -14.40 19.75 11.70
CA ASN A 59 -13.57 20.79 11.08
C ASN A 59 -13.61 20.76 9.55
N ASP A 60 -14.29 19.79 8.94
CA ASP A 60 -14.40 19.64 7.49
C ASP A 60 -15.52 20.53 6.91
N LYS A 61 -15.25 21.84 6.88
CA LYS A 61 -16.19 22.84 6.36
C LYS A 61 -16.04 22.96 4.86
N ALA A 62 -17.15 22.79 4.12
CA ALA A 62 -17.21 23.07 2.69
C ALA A 62 -16.83 24.54 2.41
N ILE A 63 -15.68 24.75 1.77
CA ILE A 63 -15.19 26.09 1.37
C ILE A 63 -15.78 26.51 0.01
N TRP A 64 -16.28 25.56 -0.77
CA TRP A 64 -16.89 25.84 -2.06
C TRP A 64 -18.36 26.22 -1.85
N PRO A 65 -18.79 27.42 -2.29
CA PRO A 65 -20.19 27.76 -2.28
C PRO A 65 -20.94 26.76 -3.16
N GLU A 66 -22.02 26.18 -2.64
CA GLU A 66 -22.91 25.34 -3.43
C GLU A 66 -23.27 26.11 -4.71
N SER A 67 -22.90 25.56 -5.87
CA SER A 67 -23.23 26.12 -7.18
C SER A 67 -24.73 25.99 -7.42
N SER A 68 -25.50 26.82 -6.72
CA SER A 68 -26.95 26.92 -6.76
C SER A 68 -27.38 27.85 -7.91
N ASN A 69 -26.70 27.78 -9.06
CA ASN A 69 -27.11 28.51 -10.26
C ASN A 69 -26.89 27.78 -11.61
N LEU A 70 -26.69 26.46 -11.65
CA LEU A 70 -26.59 25.73 -12.93
C LEU A 70 -27.94 25.50 -13.64
N SER A 71 -28.98 26.30 -13.33
CA SER A 71 -30.23 26.32 -14.09
C SER A 71 -30.30 27.56 -14.99
N SER A 72 -29.59 27.55 -16.11
CA SER A 72 -29.92 28.32 -17.32
C SER A 72 -29.14 27.78 -18.54
N VAL A 73 -29.26 26.47 -18.81
CA VAL A 73 -29.10 25.98 -20.19
C VAL A 73 -30.49 25.92 -20.78
N THR A 74 -30.92 27.02 -21.41
CA THR A 74 -31.82 27.07 -22.58
C THR A 74 -31.88 28.53 -23.03
N GLN A 75 -31.14 28.91 -24.07
CA GLN A 75 -31.72 29.35 -25.35
C GLN A 75 -30.63 29.43 -26.42
#